data_AF-A0A6L5ZGJ9-F1
#
_entry.id   AF-A0A6L5ZGJ9-F1
#
_cell.length_a   1.000
_cell.length_b   1.000
_cell.length_c   1.000
_cell.angle_alpha   90.00
_cell.angle_beta   90.00
_cell.angle_gamma   90.00
#
_symmetry.space_group_name_H-M   'P 1'
#
loop_
_entity.id
_entity.type
_entity.pdbx_description
1 polymer ?
#
loop_
_entity_poly.entity_id
_entity_poly.type
_entity_poly.pdbx_seq_one_letter_code
_entity_poly.pdbx_strand_id
1 'polypeptide(L)'
;MYFSNKQVQEFKQASPLREKTRYWRNRLPLLGILLAVGGISAACTPMVGPVTTTSTTIPSTTPEQPNILTFATSGNIGSSPALVTFSWTASDANGDPLTCKIDGNGDGTDDVTIRNCEFGGSRNVSVVLDDPAVAQTFTARLIVEDANTPAVVRTTDFDLQPGPTEPFNITLRGASSLPLAAQPAFNGAAARWEQILTAGVEDFGEVPTSCIPAGTEPIASVDDIVIDVSVVPIDGVNGILGQAG
;
A
#
# COMPACT_ATOMS: atom_id res chain seq x y z
N MET A 1 -4.81 26.25 14.17
CA MET A 1 -3.50 25.79 14.69
C MET A 1 -2.42 26.34 13.77
N TYR A 2 -1.47 27.12 14.30
CA TYR A 2 -0.32 27.64 13.56
C TYR A 2 0.70 26.52 13.39
N PHE A 3 0.94 26.06 12.16
CA PHE A 3 2.10 25.23 11.84
C PHE A 3 3.11 26.07 11.05
N SER A 4 4.30 26.24 11.64
CA SER A 4 5.48 26.79 11.00
C SER A 4 5.96 25.82 9.92
N ASN A 5 5.60 26.11 8.67
CA ASN A 5 5.97 25.33 7.51
C ASN A 5 7.40 25.69 7.06
N LYS A 6 8.40 24.91 7.49
CA LYS A 6 9.65 24.77 6.72
C LYS A 6 9.46 23.58 5.78
N GLN A 7 9.76 23.82 4.50
CA GLN A 7 9.68 22.93 3.33
C GLN A 7 8.41 23.10 2.47
N VAL A 8 8.32 24.26 1.79
CA VAL A 8 7.64 24.36 0.50
C VAL A 8 8.72 24.60 -0.55
N GLN A 9 9.03 23.57 -1.33
CA GLN A 9 9.75 23.72 -2.60
C GLN A 9 8.76 24.30 -3.62
N GLU A 10 8.93 25.57 -3.97
CA GLU A 10 8.19 26.23 -5.03
C GLU A 10 8.55 25.63 -6.39
N PHE A 11 7.60 24.92 -7.03
CA PHE A 11 7.60 24.75 -8.48
C PHE A 11 7.06 26.04 -9.12
N LYS A 12 7.95 26.89 -9.65
CA LYS A 12 7.59 27.98 -10.56
C LYS A 12 7.86 27.57 -12.01
N GLN A 13 6.85 27.79 -12.84
CA GLN A 13 6.78 27.50 -14.26
C GLN A 13 7.96 28.07 -15.06
N ALA A 14 8.38 27.26 -16.03
CA ALA A 14 9.39 27.57 -17.03
C ALA A 14 8.83 28.41 -18.19
N SER A 15 9.67 29.33 -18.72
CA SER A 15 9.95 29.59 -20.17
C SER A 15 10.66 30.96 -20.34
N PRO A 16 11.29 31.28 -21.48
CA PRO A 16 12.39 30.58 -22.13
C PRO A 16 13.51 31.55 -22.61
N LEU A 17 14.80 31.17 -22.57
CA LEU A 17 15.84 31.86 -23.36
C LEU A 17 16.86 30.87 -23.96
N ARG A 18 16.55 30.47 -25.19
CA ARG A 18 17.38 30.53 -26.41
C ARG A 18 18.87 30.87 -26.20
N GLU A 19 19.77 29.90 -26.40
CA GLU A 19 20.94 29.96 -27.31
C GLU A 19 21.71 28.62 -27.28
N LYS A 20 21.64 27.86 -28.38
CA LYS A 20 22.68 27.70 -29.41
C LYS A 20 23.79 26.69 -29.06
N THR A 21 23.64 25.55 -29.72
CA THR A 21 24.68 24.81 -30.46
C THR A 21 25.93 24.32 -29.71
N ARG A 22 26.15 23.01 -29.78
CA ARG A 22 27.12 22.34 -30.69
C ARG A 22 27.86 21.21 -29.95
N TYR A 23 27.61 19.99 -30.41
CA TYR A 23 28.53 18.85 -30.54
C TYR A 23 29.84 18.91 -29.74
N TRP A 24 29.97 18.03 -28.74
CA TRP A 24 31.28 17.57 -28.28
C TRP A 24 31.62 16.24 -28.94
N ARG A 25 32.42 16.34 -30.00
CA ARG A 25 33.21 15.25 -30.56
C ARG A 25 34.42 14.99 -29.66
N ASN A 26 34.73 13.71 -29.47
CA ASN A 26 36.04 13.14 -29.19
C ASN A 26 37.22 14.04 -29.57
N ARG A 27 38.08 14.39 -28.61
CA ARG A 27 39.55 14.50 -28.80
C ARG A 27 40.27 14.28 -27.47
N LEU A 28 41.02 13.18 -27.38
CA LEU A 28 42.08 12.99 -26.38
C LEU A 28 43.27 13.91 -26.69
N PRO A 29 44.04 14.37 -25.68
CA PRO A 29 45.29 15.08 -25.91
C PRO A 29 46.44 14.09 -26.14
N LEU A 30 47.22 14.36 -27.19
CA LEU A 30 48.56 13.82 -27.41
C LEU A 30 49.58 14.70 -26.68
N LEU A 31 50.47 14.09 -25.89
CA LEU A 31 51.79 14.63 -25.59
C LEU A 31 52.79 13.45 -25.57
N GLY A 32 53.82 13.51 -26.42
CA GLY A 32 54.98 12.61 -26.42
C GLY A 32 55.84 12.81 -25.15
N ILE A 33 56.90 12.07 -24.86
CA ILE A 33 58.04 11.53 -25.62
C ILE A 33 58.68 10.48 -24.65
N LEU A 34 59.20 9.31 -25.05
CA LEU A 34 60.64 9.05 -25.32
C LEU A 34 60.86 7.57 -25.67
N LEU A 35 61.77 7.35 -26.62
CA LEU A 35 62.29 6.07 -27.08
C LEU A 35 63.10 5.33 -26.01
N ALA A 36 62.82 4.04 -25.84
CA ALA A 36 63.80 3.05 -25.42
C ALA A 36 63.72 1.85 -26.38
N VAL A 37 64.77 1.68 -27.17
CA VAL A 37 64.98 0.54 -28.05
C VAL A 37 65.37 -0.65 -27.16
N GLY A 38 64.48 -1.63 -27.06
CA GLY A 38 64.72 -2.88 -26.36
C GLY A 38 64.10 -4.02 -27.17
N GLY A 39 64.92 -4.70 -27.96
CA GLY A 39 64.48 -5.87 -28.72
C GLY A 39 64.04 -6.98 -27.78
N ILE A 40 62.84 -7.49 -28.01
CA ILE A 40 62.43 -8.80 -27.51
C ILE A 40 61.58 -9.46 -28.58
N SER A 41 62.01 -10.66 -28.94
CA SER A 41 61.52 -11.50 -30.01
C SER A 41 60.00 -11.67 -29.96
N ALA A 42 59.33 -11.38 -31.07
CA ALA A 42 57.93 -11.72 -31.27
C ALA A 42 57.78 -13.25 -31.32
N ALA A 43 57.33 -13.84 -30.22
CA ALA A 43 56.66 -15.13 -30.27
C ALA A 43 55.19 -14.86 -30.61
N CYS A 44 54.78 -15.20 -31.83
CA CYS A 44 53.38 -15.22 -32.22
C CYS A 44 52.65 -16.32 -31.44
N THR A 45 52.03 -15.98 -30.32
CA THR A 45 51.00 -16.83 -29.70
C THR A 45 49.62 -16.30 -30.11
N PRO A 46 48.70 -17.13 -30.61
CA PRO A 46 47.34 -16.70 -30.86
C PRO A 46 46.71 -16.25 -29.53
N MET A 47 46.27 -15.00 -29.49
CA MET A 47 45.51 -14.43 -28.37
C MET A 47 44.12 -15.07 -28.37
N VAL A 48 43.96 -16.12 -27.55
CA VAL A 48 42.65 -16.67 -27.21
C VAL A 48 41.98 -15.63 -26.31
N GLY A 49 41.01 -14.90 -26.84
CA GLY A 49 40.21 -13.97 -26.04
C GLY A 49 39.51 -14.69 -24.88
N PRO A 50 39.17 -14.00 -23.78
CA PRO A 50 38.40 -14.60 -22.70
C PRO A 50 37.06 -15.08 -23.28
N VAL A 51 36.89 -16.40 -23.32
CA VAL A 51 35.62 -17.04 -23.66
C VAL A 51 34.64 -16.63 -22.56
N THR A 52 33.74 -15.72 -22.88
CA THR A 52 32.59 -15.42 -22.02
C THR A 52 31.64 -16.60 -22.20
N THR A 53 31.70 -17.55 -21.27
CA THR A 53 30.74 -18.65 -21.19
C THR A 53 29.41 -18.08 -20.75
N THR A 54 28.55 -17.74 -21.71
CA THR A 54 27.14 -17.52 -21.46
C THR A 54 26.53 -18.90 -21.21
N SER A 55 26.39 -19.28 -19.93
CA SER A 55 25.63 -20.46 -19.57
C SER A 55 24.16 -20.21 -19.89
N THR A 56 23.73 -20.61 -21.09
CA THR A 56 22.31 -20.72 -21.41
C THR A 56 21.75 -21.91 -20.64
N THR A 57 21.06 -21.65 -19.54
CA THR A 57 20.25 -22.66 -18.85
C THR A 57 19.18 -23.12 -19.84
N ILE A 58 19.30 -24.34 -20.35
CA ILE A 58 18.23 -24.96 -21.13
C ILE A 58 17.12 -25.26 -20.12
N PRO A 59 15.88 -24.74 -20.29
CA PRO A 59 14.79 -25.09 -19.39
C PRO A 59 14.56 -26.59 -19.43
N SER A 60 14.40 -27.19 -18.26
CA SER A 60 14.01 -28.59 -18.12
C SER A 60 12.72 -28.83 -18.93
N THR A 61 12.72 -29.84 -19.79
CA THR A 61 11.52 -30.23 -20.56
C THR A 61 10.59 -31.15 -19.78
N THR A 62 10.98 -31.57 -18.57
CA THR A 62 10.11 -32.34 -17.68
C THR A 62 9.27 -31.36 -16.88
N PRO A 63 7.93 -31.44 -16.94
CA PRO A 63 7.05 -30.62 -16.11
C PRO A 63 7.35 -30.84 -14.62
N GLU A 64 7.62 -29.76 -13.91
CA GLU A 64 7.84 -29.69 -12.48
C GLU A 64 6.67 -28.91 -11.86
N GLN A 65 6.29 -29.30 -10.65
CA GLN A 65 5.15 -28.70 -9.98
C GLN A 65 5.49 -27.28 -9.50
N PRO A 66 4.53 -26.32 -9.47
CA PRO A 66 4.77 -25.01 -8.88
C PRO A 66 5.14 -25.12 -7.40
N ASN A 67 5.90 -24.15 -6.89
CA ASN A 67 6.31 -24.07 -5.50
C ASN A 67 5.70 -22.84 -4.82
N ILE A 68 5.04 -23.05 -3.67
CA ILE A 68 4.55 -21.97 -2.82
C ILE A 68 5.60 -21.68 -1.73
N LEU A 69 6.30 -20.56 -1.89
CA LEU A 69 7.35 -20.14 -0.96
C LEU A 69 6.75 -19.49 0.29
N THR A 70 5.78 -18.57 0.10
CA THR A 70 5.07 -17.91 1.19
C THR A 70 3.57 -17.81 0.92
N PHE A 71 2.79 -17.91 1.99
CA PHE A 71 1.39 -17.52 2.04
C PHE A 71 1.08 -17.11 3.48
N ALA A 72 0.69 -15.86 3.68
CA ALA A 72 0.48 -15.30 5.02
C ALA A 72 -0.45 -14.09 4.97
N THR A 73 -1.12 -13.81 6.09
CA THR A 73 -1.77 -12.53 6.33
C THR A 73 -0.73 -11.44 6.64
N SER A 74 -1.09 -10.18 6.40
CA SER A 74 -0.21 -9.03 6.69
C SER A 74 -1.00 -7.87 7.29
N GLY A 75 -0.33 -7.09 8.14
CA GLY A 75 -0.94 -6.00 8.90
C GLY A 75 -1.74 -6.48 10.11
N ASN A 76 -2.37 -5.54 10.81
CA ASN A 76 -3.33 -5.86 11.87
C ASN A 76 -4.65 -6.28 11.21
N ILE A 77 -5.05 -7.52 11.47
CA ILE A 77 -6.36 -8.03 11.12
C ILE A 77 -7.31 -7.39 12.12
N GLY A 78 -7.99 -6.31 11.71
CA GLY A 78 -8.96 -5.61 12.56
C GLY A 78 -10.14 -6.51 12.95
N SER A 79 -11.17 -5.93 13.54
CA SER A 79 -12.35 -6.70 13.97
C SER A 79 -13.35 -6.93 12.84
N SER A 80 -14.24 -7.91 13.01
CA SER A 80 -15.27 -8.24 12.01
C SER A 80 -16.31 -7.11 11.86
N PRO A 81 -16.74 -6.77 10.62
CA PRO A 81 -16.26 -7.30 9.33
C PRO A 81 -14.87 -6.74 8.96
N ALA A 82 -13.93 -7.63 8.63
CA ALA A 82 -12.54 -7.25 8.38
C ALA A 82 -12.15 -7.38 6.91
N LEU A 83 -11.25 -6.50 6.46
CA LEU A 83 -10.58 -6.59 5.18
C LEU A 83 -9.18 -7.18 5.36
N VAL A 84 -9.06 -8.50 5.21
CA VAL A 84 -7.84 -9.26 5.49
C VAL A 84 -6.91 -9.21 4.29
N THR A 85 -5.66 -8.77 4.49
CA THR A 85 -4.64 -8.72 3.42
C THR A 85 -3.84 -10.01 3.40
N PHE A 86 -4.00 -10.81 2.35
CA PHE A 86 -3.19 -12.00 2.09
C PHE A 86 -2.04 -11.66 1.15
N SER A 87 -0.86 -12.19 1.45
CA SER A 87 0.35 -12.05 0.65
C SER A 87 0.89 -13.43 0.27
N TRP A 88 1.46 -13.55 -0.92
CA TRP A 88 2.04 -14.79 -1.41
C TRP A 88 3.29 -14.57 -2.24
N THR A 89 4.11 -15.62 -2.32
CA THR A 89 5.14 -15.78 -3.35
C THR A 89 5.11 -17.22 -3.85
N ALA A 90 5.14 -17.38 -5.17
CA ALA A 90 5.11 -18.67 -5.84
C ALA A 90 6.10 -18.66 -7.00
N SER A 91 6.59 -19.82 -7.40
CA SER A 91 7.53 -19.96 -8.52
C SER A 91 7.28 -21.24 -9.27
N ASP A 92 7.62 -21.25 -10.56
CA ASP A 92 7.64 -22.43 -11.40
C ASP A 92 9.04 -22.63 -11.99
N ALA A 93 9.59 -23.84 -11.91
CA ALA A 93 10.95 -24.12 -12.38
C ALA A 93 11.06 -24.20 -13.91
N ASN A 94 9.95 -24.52 -14.60
CA ASN A 94 9.87 -24.56 -16.05
C ASN A 94 9.57 -23.17 -16.64
N GLY A 95 9.12 -22.22 -15.82
CA GLY A 95 8.72 -20.88 -16.23
C GLY A 95 7.29 -20.81 -16.77
N ASP A 96 6.46 -21.78 -16.42
CA ASP A 96 5.06 -21.82 -16.82
C ASP A 96 4.25 -20.70 -16.10
N PRO A 97 3.29 -20.05 -16.78
CA PRO A 97 2.42 -19.06 -16.14
C PRO A 97 1.54 -19.70 -15.06
N LEU A 98 1.50 -19.09 -13.88
CA LEU A 98 0.74 -19.62 -12.75
C LEU A 98 -0.61 -18.92 -12.55
N THR A 99 -1.61 -19.70 -12.14
CA THR A 99 -2.89 -19.18 -11.65
C THR A 99 -3.03 -19.47 -10.16
N CYS A 100 -3.24 -18.42 -9.36
CA CYS A 100 -3.46 -18.53 -7.93
C CYS A 100 -4.94 -18.34 -7.61
N LYS A 101 -5.47 -19.13 -6.69
CA LYS A 101 -6.83 -18.99 -6.15
C LYS A 101 -6.76 -18.91 -4.64
N ILE A 102 -7.38 -17.90 -4.05
CA ILE A 102 -7.42 -17.67 -2.60
C ILE A 102 -8.84 -17.88 -2.14
N ASP A 103 -9.02 -18.80 -1.20
CA ASP A 103 -10.17 -18.95 -0.32
C ASP A 103 -9.74 -18.37 1.04
N GLY A 104 -10.10 -17.11 1.28
CA GLY A 104 -9.61 -16.31 2.41
C GLY A 104 -10.43 -16.48 3.68
N ASN A 105 -11.70 -16.87 3.56
CA ASN A 105 -12.58 -17.16 4.70
C ASN A 105 -12.69 -18.67 5.02
N GLY A 106 -12.06 -19.55 4.22
CA GLY A 106 -12.05 -21.00 4.47
C GLY A 106 -13.38 -21.70 4.20
N ASP A 107 -14.29 -21.09 3.43
CA ASP A 107 -15.63 -21.65 3.19
C ASP A 107 -15.66 -22.70 2.07
N GLY A 108 -14.51 -22.96 1.43
CA GLY A 108 -14.36 -23.91 0.34
C GLY A 108 -14.55 -23.29 -1.05
N THR A 109 -14.85 -22.00 -1.14
CA THR A 109 -14.98 -21.26 -2.39
C THR A 109 -13.81 -20.30 -2.58
N ASP A 110 -13.38 -20.10 -3.83
CA ASP A 110 -12.27 -19.20 -4.13
C ASP A 110 -12.79 -17.75 -4.21
N ASP A 111 -12.43 -16.92 -3.25
CA ASP A 111 -12.75 -15.48 -3.19
C ASP A 111 -12.04 -14.69 -4.30
N VAL A 112 -10.80 -15.06 -4.60
CA VAL A 112 -9.95 -14.33 -5.54
C VAL A 112 -9.22 -15.28 -6.46
N THR A 113 -9.24 -15.00 -7.77
CA THR A 113 -8.39 -15.65 -8.76
C THR A 113 -7.40 -14.65 -9.38
N ILE A 114 -6.12 -14.98 -9.36
CA ILE A 114 -5.03 -14.16 -9.89
C ILE A 114 -4.29 -14.93 -10.99
N ARG A 115 -4.15 -14.34 -12.17
CA ARG A 115 -3.31 -14.86 -13.25
C ARG A 115 -1.90 -14.29 -13.15
N ASN A 116 -0.92 -15.05 -13.62
CA ASN A 116 0.50 -14.70 -13.62
C ASN A 116 0.98 -14.37 -12.19
N CYS A 117 0.65 -15.24 -11.23
CA CYS A 117 0.90 -14.99 -9.82
C CYS A 117 2.33 -15.34 -9.35
N GLU A 118 3.19 -15.81 -10.27
CA GLU A 118 4.62 -16.11 -10.07
C GLU A 118 5.48 -14.89 -9.66
N PHE A 119 4.98 -13.67 -9.84
CA PHE A 119 5.67 -12.45 -9.39
C PHE A 119 5.45 -12.13 -7.90
N GLY A 120 4.67 -12.94 -7.19
CA GLY A 120 4.19 -12.65 -5.85
C GLY A 120 3.23 -11.46 -5.82
N GLY A 121 2.59 -11.24 -4.67
CA GLY A 121 1.68 -10.12 -4.52
C GLY A 121 0.87 -10.18 -3.24
N SER A 122 -0.08 -9.26 -3.13
CA SER A 122 -1.09 -9.25 -2.08
C SER A 122 -2.48 -8.94 -2.60
N ARG A 123 -3.51 -9.45 -1.91
CA ARG A 123 -4.93 -9.19 -2.17
C ARG A 123 -5.70 -9.11 -0.87
N ASN A 124 -6.76 -8.31 -0.90
CA ASN A 124 -7.65 -8.14 0.22
C ASN A 124 -8.88 -9.02 0.02
N VAL A 125 -9.30 -9.71 1.08
CA VAL A 125 -10.52 -10.51 1.13
C VAL A 125 -11.37 -10.02 2.30
N SER A 126 -12.68 -9.87 2.08
CA SER A 126 -13.62 -9.50 3.13
C SER A 126 -14.00 -10.75 3.93
N VAL A 127 -13.82 -10.71 5.24
CA VAL A 127 -14.12 -11.84 6.14
C VAL A 127 -15.03 -11.35 7.25
N VAL A 128 -16.07 -12.13 7.54
CA VAL A 128 -17.08 -11.84 8.57
C VAL A 128 -17.18 -13.05 9.47
N LEU A 129 -17.34 -12.83 10.78
CA LEU A 129 -17.63 -13.89 11.74
C LEU A 129 -18.98 -14.55 11.44
N ASP A 130 -19.05 -15.87 11.67
CA ASP A 130 -20.32 -16.59 11.64
C ASP A 130 -21.24 -16.16 12.79
N ASP A 131 -20.65 -15.89 13.96
CA ASP A 131 -21.30 -15.28 15.12
C ASP A 131 -20.59 -13.96 15.47
N PRO A 132 -21.27 -12.79 15.34
CA PRO A 132 -20.63 -11.49 15.53
C PRO A 132 -20.12 -11.25 16.95
N ALA A 133 -20.47 -12.09 17.93
CA ALA A 133 -20.06 -11.96 19.32
C ALA A 133 -18.89 -12.88 19.72
N VAL A 134 -18.44 -13.78 18.84
CA VAL A 134 -17.45 -14.82 19.18
C VAL A 134 -16.24 -14.74 18.26
N ALA A 135 -15.04 -14.66 18.85
CA ALA A 135 -13.81 -14.74 18.07
C ALA A 135 -13.68 -16.08 17.35
N GLN A 136 -13.21 -16.05 16.11
CA GLN A 136 -13.13 -17.21 15.24
C GLN A 136 -11.75 -17.31 14.60
N THR A 137 -11.21 -18.52 14.56
CA THR A 137 -10.04 -18.85 13.74
C THR A 137 -10.51 -19.29 12.36
N PHE A 138 -9.98 -18.64 11.33
CA PHE A 138 -10.20 -18.99 9.93
C PHE A 138 -8.96 -19.66 9.36
N THR A 139 -9.17 -20.66 8.49
CA THR A 139 -8.10 -21.31 7.73
C THR A 139 -8.21 -20.87 6.28
N ALA A 140 -7.40 -19.88 5.89
CA ALA A 140 -7.31 -19.48 4.50
C ALA A 140 -6.51 -20.50 3.69
N ARG A 141 -6.84 -20.64 2.41
CA ARG A 141 -6.19 -21.54 1.45
C ARG A 141 -5.76 -20.79 0.20
N LEU A 142 -4.52 -21.01 -0.20
CA LEU A 142 -3.98 -20.65 -1.51
C LEU A 142 -3.80 -21.92 -2.34
N ILE A 143 -4.42 -21.96 -3.52
CA ILE A 143 -4.20 -22.97 -4.55
C ILE A 143 -3.36 -22.32 -5.66
N VAL A 144 -2.28 -22.98 -6.08
CA VAL A 144 -1.46 -22.55 -7.22
C VAL A 144 -1.49 -23.64 -8.28
N GLU A 145 -1.92 -23.28 -9.47
CA GLU A 145 -2.11 -24.16 -10.62
C GLU A 145 -1.23 -23.71 -11.79
N ASP A 146 -0.69 -24.68 -12.51
CA ASP A 146 -0.19 -24.52 -13.87
C ASP A 146 -1.08 -25.36 -14.83
N ALA A 147 -0.70 -25.43 -16.12
CA ALA A 147 -1.43 -26.24 -17.09
C ALA A 147 -0.93 -27.70 -17.23
N ASN A 148 0.20 -28.03 -16.59
CA ASN A 148 1.01 -29.21 -16.91
C ASN A 148 1.14 -30.20 -15.75
N THR A 149 0.82 -29.78 -14.53
CA THR A 149 0.98 -30.53 -13.29
C THR A 149 -0.22 -30.34 -12.35
N PRO A 150 -0.40 -31.20 -11.33
CA PRO A 150 -1.43 -31.00 -10.32
C PRO A 150 -1.22 -29.73 -9.50
N ALA A 151 -2.32 -29.12 -9.06
CA ALA A 151 -2.30 -27.95 -8.19
C ALA A 151 -1.55 -28.20 -6.87
N VAL A 152 -0.88 -27.15 -6.36
CA VAL A 152 -0.31 -27.13 -5.00
C VAL A 152 -1.16 -26.27 -4.10
N VAL A 153 -1.27 -26.68 -2.84
CA VAL A 153 -2.09 -26.00 -1.84
C VAL A 153 -1.23 -25.61 -0.64
N ARG A 154 -1.45 -24.41 -0.12
CA ARG A 154 -0.93 -23.97 1.18
C ARG A 154 -2.04 -23.28 1.96
N THR A 155 -2.02 -23.46 3.28
CA THR A 155 -2.95 -22.80 4.19
C THR A 155 -2.21 -21.88 5.15
N THR A 156 -2.95 -20.91 5.69
CA THR A 156 -2.54 -20.10 6.84
C THR A 156 -3.75 -19.88 7.71
N ASP A 157 -3.55 -19.93 9.02
CA ASP A 157 -4.59 -19.63 9.98
C ASP A 157 -4.48 -18.17 10.44
N PHE A 158 -5.62 -17.57 10.76
CA PHE A 158 -5.67 -16.27 11.41
C PHE A 158 -6.92 -16.14 12.29
N ASP A 159 -6.81 -15.36 13.35
CA ASP A 159 -7.92 -15.09 14.25
C ASP A 159 -8.59 -13.76 13.89
N LEU A 160 -9.92 -13.75 13.90
CA LEU A 160 -10.73 -12.56 13.75
C LEU A 160 -11.50 -12.31 15.04
N GLN A 161 -11.43 -11.08 15.54
CA GLN A 161 -12.14 -10.68 16.76
C GLN A 161 -13.53 -10.11 16.43
N PRO A 162 -14.50 -10.23 17.34
CA PRO A 162 -15.76 -9.48 17.30
C PRO A 162 -15.52 -7.98 17.12
N GLY A 163 -16.29 -7.36 16.22
CA GLY A 163 -16.36 -5.91 16.14
C GLY A 163 -17.22 -5.32 17.26
N PRO A 164 -17.15 -3.99 17.47
CA PRO A 164 -18.10 -3.30 18.33
C PRO A 164 -19.54 -3.59 17.89
N THR A 165 -20.39 -3.89 18.87
CA THR A 165 -21.83 -4.13 18.62
C THR A 165 -22.65 -2.83 18.66
N GLU A 166 -22.02 -1.73 19.01
CA GLU A 166 -22.65 -0.40 19.03
C GLU A 166 -22.73 0.20 17.62
N PRO A 167 -23.75 1.02 17.34
CA PRO A 167 -23.84 1.74 16.08
C PRO A 167 -22.74 2.79 16.00
N PHE A 168 -22.36 3.17 14.77
CA PHE A 168 -21.38 4.23 14.57
C PHE A 168 -21.87 5.57 15.16
N ASN A 169 -20.99 6.28 15.85
CA ASN A 169 -21.29 7.50 16.58
C ASN A 169 -20.43 8.69 16.10
N ILE A 170 -21.07 9.77 15.64
CA ILE A 170 -20.40 11.01 15.28
C ILE A 170 -20.66 12.04 16.37
N THR A 171 -19.65 12.25 17.22
CA THR A 171 -19.71 13.27 18.26
C THR A 171 -19.33 14.63 17.70
N LEU A 172 -20.31 15.53 17.60
CA LEU A 172 -20.09 16.93 17.22
C LEU A 172 -19.82 17.80 18.44
N ARG A 173 -18.71 18.56 18.43
CA ARG A 173 -18.42 19.55 19.47
C ARG A 173 -18.41 20.95 18.86
N GLY A 174 -19.30 21.81 19.33
CA GLY A 174 -19.36 23.20 18.88
C GLY A 174 -18.26 24.03 19.54
N ALA A 175 -17.44 24.71 18.74
CA ALA A 175 -16.67 25.84 19.23
C ALA A 175 -17.62 26.98 19.66
N SER A 176 -17.14 27.90 20.50
CA SER A 176 -17.92 29.06 20.96
C SER A 176 -18.46 29.96 19.84
N SER A 177 -17.94 29.84 18.62
CA SER A 177 -18.40 30.57 17.44
C SER A 177 -19.53 29.90 16.66
N LEU A 178 -19.98 28.70 17.03
CA LEU A 178 -21.04 27.98 16.32
C LEU A 178 -22.43 28.61 16.64
N PRO A 179 -23.14 29.20 15.65
CA PRO A 179 -24.46 29.75 15.88
C PRO A 179 -25.48 28.63 16.16
N LEU A 180 -26.37 28.84 17.14
CA LEU A 180 -27.42 27.86 17.48
C LEU A 180 -28.30 27.47 16.28
N ALA A 181 -28.52 28.40 15.34
CA ALA A 181 -29.29 28.13 14.13
C ALA A 181 -28.61 27.15 13.17
N ALA A 182 -27.28 26.98 13.24
CA ALA A 182 -26.53 26.06 12.41
C ALA A 182 -26.50 24.63 12.99
N GLN A 183 -26.73 24.48 14.29
CA GLN A 183 -26.64 23.19 14.99
C GLN A 183 -27.54 22.09 14.37
N PRO A 184 -28.80 22.35 13.98
CA PRO A 184 -29.64 21.33 13.35
C PRO A 184 -29.09 20.83 12.02
N ALA A 185 -28.38 21.67 11.25
CA ALA A 185 -27.80 21.27 9.98
C ALA A 185 -26.64 20.29 10.18
N PHE A 186 -25.77 20.57 11.15
CA PHE A 186 -24.66 19.66 11.49
C PHE A 186 -25.17 18.35 12.08
N ASN A 187 -26.11 18.40 13.04
CA ASN A 187 -26.72 17.20 13.61
C ASN A 187 -27.42 16.35 12.54
N GLY A 188 -28.14 16.99 11.61
CA GLY A 188 -28.78 16.31 10.50
C GLY A 188 -27.79 15.70 9.49
N ALA A 189 -26.60 16.28 9.33
CA ALA A 189 -25.55 15.70 8.51
C ALA A 189 -24.90 14.48 9.19
N ALA A 190 -24.57 14.58 10.48
CA ALA A 190 -24.05 13.46 11.27
C ALA A 190 -25.01 12.27 11.23
N ALA A 191 -26.29 12.49 11.53
CA ALA A 191 -27.32 11.45 11.50
C ALA A 191 -27.50 10.77 10.14
N ARG A 192 -27.19 11.45 9.02
CA ARG A 192 -27.23 10.84 7.68
C ARG A 192 -26.04 9.92 7.44
N TRP A 193 -24.87 10.26 7.96
CA TRP A 193 -23.68 9.41 7.84
C TRP A 193 -23.78 8.17 8.73
N GLU A 194 -24.29 8.31 9.94
CA GLU A 194 -24.55 7.21 10.88
C GLU A 194 -25.59 6.20 10.35
N GLN A 195 -26.41 6.58 9.37
CA GLN A 195 -27.31 5.63 8.67
C GLN A 195 -26.58 4.71 7.69
N ILE A 196 -25.39 5.10 7.24
CA ILE A 196 -24.59 4.37 6.23
C ILE A 196 -23.43 3.64 6.91
N LEU A 197 -22.82 4.26 7.92
CA LEU A 197 -21.81 3.66 8.78
C LEU A 197 -22.54 2.99 9.94
N THR A 198 -22.80 1.69 9.84
CA THR A 198 -23.74 1.02 10.76
C THR A 198 -23.08 0.31 11.94
N ALA A 199 -21.76 0.11 11.90
CA ALA A 199 -21.00 -0.54 12.97
C ALA A 199 -19.93 0.42 13.47
N GLY A 200 -19.80 0.50 14.80
CA GLY A 200 -18.72 1.24 15.46
C GLY A 200 -17.34 0.63 15.18
N VAL A 201 -16.32 1.38 15.55
CA VAL A 201 -14.91 1.00 15.56
C VAL A 201 -14.40 1.00 16.99
N GLU A 202 -13.29 0.31 17.24
CA GLU A 202 -12.70 0.30 18.58
C GLU A 202 -12.37 1.72 19.05
N ASP A 203 -12.72 2.01 20.30
CA ASP A 203 -12.41 3.27 20.96
C ASP A 203 -10.94 3.64 20.82
N PHE A 204 -10.69 4.88 20.40
CA PHE A 204 -9.38 5.48 20.49
C PHE A 204 -9.21 6.14 21.86
N GLY A 205 -8.02 5.96 22.43
CA GLY A 205 -7.67 6.49 23.76
C GLY A 205 -7.60 8.02 23.82
N GLU A 206 -6.96 8.53 24.87
CA GLU A 206 -6.86 9.97 25.14
C GLU A 206 -6.22 10.73 23.96
N VAL A 207 -6.89 11.79 23.51
CA VAL A 207 -6.35 12.68 22.47
C VAL A 207 -5.43 13.70 23.13
N PRO A 208 -4.16 13.82 22.71
CA PRO A 208 -3.25 14.82 23.26
C PRO A 208 -3.84 16.22 23.17
N THR A 209 -3.78 17.00 24.25
CA THR A 209 -4.31 18.38 24.29
C THR A 209 -3.71 19.29 23.23
N SER A 210 -2.49 19.00 22.75
CA SER A 210 -1.85 19.69 21.63
C SER A 210 -2.60 19.53 20.30
N CYS A 211 -3.41 18.50 20.14
CA CYS A 211 -4.23 18.23 18.96
C CYS A 211 -5.63 18.84 19.06
N ILE A 212 -5.98 19.39 20.23
CA ILE A 212 -7.31 19.94 20.51
C ILE A 212 -7.29 21.46 20.32
N PRO A 213 -8.22 22.06 19.55
CA PRO A 213 -8.36 23.50 19.40
C PRO A 213 -8.49 24.23 20.75
N ALA A 214 -7.92 25.43 20.84
CA ALA A 214 -8.04 26.24 22.05
C ALA A 214 -9.52 26.57 22.33
N GLY A 215 -9.96 26.33 23.57
CA GLY A 215 -11.33 26.61 24.00
C GLY A 215 -12.34 25.50 23.75
N THR A 216 -11.89 24.30 23.34
CA THR A 216 -12.70 23.07 23.41
C THR A 216 -12.24 22.21 24.57
N GLU A 217 -13.18 21.44 25.14
CA GLU A 217 -12.89 20.55 26.28
C GLU A 217 -11.88 19.45 25.88
N PRO A 218 -11.09 18.90 26.81
CA PRO A 218 -10.28 17.71 26.55
C PRO A 218 -11.13 16.51 26.08
N ILE A 219 -10.55 15.61 25.29
CA ILE A 219 -11.19 14.36 24.86
C ILE A 219 -10.51 13.20 25.60
N ALA A 220 -11.23 12.57 26.54
CA ALA A 220 -10.71 11.45 27.31
C ALA A 220 -10.66 10.14 26.50
N SER A 221 -11.63 9.94 25.61
CA SER A 221 -11.67 8.87 24.61
C SER A 221 -12.47 9.34 23.39
N VAL A 222 -12.15 8.78 22.23
CA VAL A 222 -12.95 8.93 21.00
C VAL A 222 -13.62 7.60 20.74
N ASP A 223 -14.93 7.59 20.95
CA ASP A 223 -15.83 6.59 20.37
C ASP A 223 -16.11 7.04 18.93
N ASP A 224 -15.72 6.20 17.97
CA ASP A 224 -15.76 6.41 16.51
C ASP A 224 -15.12 7.69 15.96
N ILE A 225 -15.84 8.81 15.95
CA ILE A 225 -15.36 10.10 15.42
C ILE A 225 -15.83 11.26 16.29
N VAL A 226 -14.90 12.13 16.66
CA VAL A 226 -15.20 13.47 17.21
C VAL A 226 -14.86 14.54 16.17
N ILE A 227 -15.83 15.42 15.86
CA ILE A 227 -15.63 16.55 14.95
C ILE A 227 -15.84 17.87 15.70
N ASP A 228 -14.80 18.70 15.73
CA ASP A 228 -14.88 20.07 16.22
C ASP A 228 -15.41 20.99 15.11
N VAL A 229 -16.56 21.61 15.37
CA VAL A 229 -17.28 22.43 14.39
C VAL A 229 -17.25 23.90 14.82
N SER A 230 -16.90 24.77 13.88
CA SER A 230 -16.92 26.23 14.10
C SER A 230 -17.43 26.95 12.87
N VAL A 231 -18.03 28.12 13.05
CA VAL A 231 -18.30 29.05 11.96
C VAL A 231 -17.37 30.23 12.13
N VAL A 232 -16.46 30.40 11.18
CA VAL A 232 -15.50 31.51 11.15
C VAL A 232 -15.51 32.13 9.75
N PRO A 233 -15.27 33.44 9.62
CA PRO A 233 -15.03 34.04 8.31
C PRO A 233 -13.81 33.36 7.67
N ILE A 234 -13.97 32.89 6.43
CA ILE A 234 -12.87 32.30 5.66
C ILE A 234 -12.31 33.37 4.72
N ASP A 235 -13.07 33.74 3.68
CA ASP A 235 -12.64 34.68 2.63
C ASP A 235 -13.76 35.60 2.12
N GLY A 236 -14.92 35.62 2.78
CA GLY A 236 -16.02 36.56 2.52
C GLY A 236 -17.21 35.93 1.78
N VAL A 237 -18.18 36.77 1.39
CA VAL A 237 -19.42 36.32 0.73
C VAL A 237 -19.09 35.68 -0.63
N ASN A 238 -19.68 34.51 -0.91
CA ASN A 238 -19.45 33.68 -2.11
C ASN A 238 -18.03 33.09 -2.24
N GLY A 239 -17.23 33.14 -1.18
CA GLY A 239 -15.97 32.42 -1.09
C GLY A 239 -16.15 30.97 -0.63
N ILE A 240 -15.16 30.42 0.07
CA ILE A 240 -15.20 29.06 0.62
C ILE A 240 -16.34 28.95 1.64
N LEU A 241 -17.25 27.99 1.38
CA LEU A 241 -18.45 27.79 2.19
C LEU A 241 -18.25 26.82 3.38
N GLY A 242 -17.10 26.14 3.43
CA GLY A 242 -16.72 25.23 4.50
C GLY A 242 -15.40 24.52 4.17
N GLN A 243 -14.74 24.01 5.21
CA GLN A 243 -13.54 23.17 5.10
C GLN A 243 -13.57 22.10 6.20
N ALA A 244 -12.98 20.95 5.91
CA ALA A 244 -12.75 19.85 6.85
C ALA A 244 -11.36 19.27 6.60
N GLY A 245 -10.77 18.64 7.62
CA GLY A 245 -9.45 18.02 7.57
C GLY A 245 -9.20 17.13 8.78
#